data_AF-A0A7J2RJ56-F1
#
_entry.id   AF-A0A7J2RJ56-F1
#
_cell.length_a   1.000
_cell.length_b   1.000
_cell.length_c   1.000
_cell.angle_alpha   90.00
_cell.angle_beta   90.00
_cell.angle_gamma   90.00
#
_symmetry.space_group_name_H-M   'P 1'
#
loop_
_entity.id
_entity.type
_entity.pdbx_description
1 polymer ?
#
loop_
_entity_poly.entity_id
_entity_poly.type
_entity_poly.pdbx_seq_one_letter_code
_entity_poly.pdbx_strand_id
1 'polypeptide(L)'
;MCIKRDYDKTSNTQIDICMRPLIKFLQEEGYKTLACCCGHGRYPITVVVESGYIDGPPAQELFTNVDIPRFRKFYKKDNQGYYYIPEVKKK
;
A
#
# COMPACT_ATOMS: atom_id res chain seq x y z
N MET A 1 12.20 14.00 -1.84
CA MET A 1 11.01 14.55 -1.14
C MET A 1 9.76 13.84 -1.68
N CYS A 2 8.84 13.35 -0.83
CA CYS A 2 7.60 12.70 -1.31
C CYS A 2 6.69 13.80 -1.89
N ILE A 3 6.35 13.71 -3.18
CA ILE A 3 5.46 14.67 -3.85
C ILE A 3 4.14 13.94 -4.11
N LYS A 4 3.04 14.49 -3.59
CA LYS A 4 1.70 14.00 -3.92
C LYS A 4 1.49 14.23 -5.41
N ARG A 5 1.34 13.14 -6.17
CA ARG A 5 0.98 13.21 -7.59
C ARG A 5 -0.51 13.08 -7.74
N ASP A 6 -1.07 13.73 -8.75
CA ASP A 6 -2.47 13.53 -9.07
C ASP A 6 -2.69 12.08 -9.55
N TYR A 7 -3.63 11.44 -8.86
CA TYR A 7 -4.28 10.17 -9.17
C TYR A 7 -4.67 10.01 -10.65
N ASP A 8 -3.77 9.74 -11.60
CA ASP A 8 -4.21 9.41 -12.96
C ASP A 8 -4.68 7.95 -13.03
N LYS A 9 -5.99 7.77 -13.21
CA LYS A 9 -6.67 6.46 -13.30
C LYS A 9 -6.17 5.59 -14.48
N THR A 10 -5.43 6.16 -15.43
CA THR A 10 -4.86 5.43 -16.56
C THR A 10 -3.51 4.77 -16.24
N SER A 11 -2.82 5.25 -15.20
CA SER A 11 -1.51 4.77 -14.76
C SER A 11 -1.66 3.90 -13.50
N ASN A 12 -2.28 2.73 -13.64
CA ASN A 12 -2.54 1.76 -12.56
C ASN A 12 -1.28 1.17 -11.86
N THR A 13 -0.07 1.69 -12.16
CA THR A 13 1.21 1.07 -11.79
C THR A 13 2.20 2.03 -11.13
N GLN A 14 1.83 3.27 -10.83
CA GLN A 14 2.80 4.22 -10.28
C GLN A 14 3.04 4.00 -8.78
N ILE A 15 4.08 3.25 -8.46
CA ILE A 15 4.71 3.25 -7.14
C ILE A 15 5.28 4.65 -6.89
N ASP A 16 4.91 5.25 -5.76
CA ASP A 16 5.49 6.52 -5.29
C ASP A 16 7.02 6.45 -5.36
N ILE A 17 7.68 7.47 -5.90
CA ILE A 17 9.15 7.43 -6.13
C ILE A 17 9.91 7.13 -4.83
N CYS A 18 9.44 7.67 -3.70
CA CYS A 18 10.03 7.42 -2.39
C CYS A 18 9.83 5.98 -1.87
N MET A 19 8.83 5.25 -2.38
CA MET A 19 8.57 3.86 -2.02
C MET A 19 9.40 2.88 -2.84
N ARG A 20 9.92 3.29 -4.01
CA ARG A 20 10.67 2.39 -4.91
C ARG A 20 11.84 1.64 -4.26
N PRO A 21 12.72 2.28 -3.44
CA PRO A 21 13.82 1.56 -2.80
C PRO A 21 13.32 0.46 -1.86
N LEU A 22 12.29 0.76 -1.06
CA LEU A 22 11.66 -0.19 -0.15
C LEU A 22 11.00 -1.35 -0.91
N ILE A 23 10.24 -1.06 -1.97
CA ILE A 23 9.57 -2.11 -2.75
C ILE A 23 10.59 -2.99 -3.47
N LYS A 24 11.69 -2.42 -3.98
CA LYS A 24 12.78 -3.21 -4.58
C LYS A 24 13.39 -4.17 -3.56
N PHE A 25 13.70 -3.68 -2.36
CA PHE A 25 14.20 -4.51 -1.27
C PHE A 25 13.22 -5.64 -0.92
N LEU A 26 11.94 -5.34 -0.74
CA LEU A 26 10.93 -6.37 -0.42
C LEU A 26 10.78 -7.42 -1.52
N GLN A 27 10.87 -7.01 -2.80
CA GLN A 27 10.84 -7.95 -3.91
C GLN A 27 12.08 -8.86 -3.93
N GLU A 28 13.26 -8.33 -3.60
CA GLU A 28 14.50 -9.11 -3.47
C GLU A 28 14.40 -10.14 -2.32
N GLU A 29 13.69 -9.81 -1.25
CA GLU A 29 13.37 -10.71 -0.13
C GLU A 29 12.21 -11.70 -0.44
N GLY A 30 11.66 -11.67 -1.67
CA GLY A 30 10.64 -12.62 -2.12
C GLY A 30 9.20 -12.21 -1.82
N TYR A 31 8.95 -10.99 -1.32
CA TYR A 31 7.59 -10.49 -1.11
C TYR A 31 6.94 -10.05 -2.41
N LYS A 32 5.73 -10.54 -2.66
CA LYS A 32 4.88 -10.04 -3.74
C LYS A 32 4.05 -8.85 -3.26
N THR A 33 4.54 -7.64 -3.54
CA THR A 33 3.84 -6.40 -3.19
C THR A 33 2.61 -6.21 -4.08
N LEU A 34 1.43 -6.03 -3.48
CA LEU A 34 0.15 -5.76 -4.15
C LEU A 34 -0.18 -4.26 -4.22
N ALA A 35 0.18 -3.50 -3.18
CA ALA A 35 -0.01 -2.06 -3.13
C ALA A 35 0.95 -1.41 -2.14
N CYS A 36 1.36 -0.16 -2.38
CA CYS A 36 2.17 0.59 -1.42
C CYS A 36 1.92 2.11 -1.51
N CYS A 37 2.11 2.82 -0.41
CA CYS A 37 1.97 4.28 -0.36
C CYS A 37 2.83 4.87 0.77
N CYS A 38 3.47 6.01 0.51
CA CYS A 38 4.25 6.76 1.51
C CYS A 38 3.37 7.44 2.57
N GLY A 39 2.04 7.47 2.37
CA GLY A 39 1.06 8.19 3.21
C GLY A 39 1.12 9.72 3.09
N HIS A 40 2.06 10.24 2.30
CA HIS A 40 2.33 11.66 2.03
C HIS A 40 2.35 12.54 3.29
N GLY A 41 2.90 12.01 4.39
CA GLY A 41 3.00 12.71 5.68
C GLY A 41 1.69 12.85 6.45
N ARG A 42 0.59 12.26 5.95
CA ARG A 42 -0.75 12.37 6.54
C ARG A 42 -1.27 11.03 7.09
N TYR A 43 -0.98 9.95 6.39
CA TYR A 43 -1.30 8.58 6.81
C TYR A 43 -0.01 7.81 7.10
N PRO A 44 -0.06 6.73 7.90
CA PRO A 44 1.06 5.82 8.03
C PRO A 44 1.53 5.32 6.66
N ILE A 45 2.82 5.02 6.56
CA ILE A 45 3.35 4.25 5.44
C ILE A 45 2.65 2.87 5.43
N THR A 46 2.25 2.42 4.25
CA THR A 46 1.60 1.12 4.09
C THR A 46 2.20 0.34 2.94
N VAL A 47 2.46 -0.94 3.16
CA VAL A 47 2.81 -1.90 2.11
C VAL A 47 1.94 -3.13 2.27
N VAL A 48 1.12 -3.40 1.26
CA VAL A 48 0.28 -4.58 1.17
C VAL A 48 1.01 -5.64 0.38
N VAL A 49 1.17 -6.82 0.97
CA VAL A 49 1.76 -8.00 0.33
C VAL A 49 0.72 -9.10 0.16
N GLU A 50 0.93 -9.96 -0.85
CA GLU A 50 0.16 -11.19 -0.99
C GLU A 50 0.46 -12.10 0.21
N SER A 51 -0.60 -12.61 0.82
CA SER A 51 -0.52 -13.57 1.90
C SER A 51 -0.37 -14.98 1.32
N GLY A 52 0.53 -15.78 1.90
CA GLY A 52 0.75 -17.17 1.50
C GLY A 52 -0.23 -18.17 2.11
N TYR A 53 -1.24 -17.72 2.86
CA TYR A 53 -2.19 -18.61 3.51
C TYR A 53 -3.17 -19.24 2.51
N ILE A 54 -3.38 -20.56 2.62
CA ILE A 54 -4.32 -21.33 1.78
C ILE A 54 -5.77 -20.98 2.11
N ASP A 55 -6.11 -20.93 3.41
CA ASP A 55 -7.46 -20.64 3.92
C ASP A 55 -7.55 -19.29 4.66
N GLY A 56 -6.57 -18.41 4.43
CA GLY A 56 -6.43 -17.14 5.15
C GLY A 56 -6.80 -15.91 4.32
N PRO A 57 -6.66 -14.72 4.92
CA PRO A 57 -6.83 -13.46 4.20
C PRO A 57 -5.81 -13.41 3.05
N PRO A 58 -6.21 -12.90 1.86
CA PRO A 58 -5.39 -12.93 0.66
C PRO A 58 -4.24 -11.92 0.67
N ALA A 59 -4.29 -10.94 1.57
CA ALA A 59 -3.33 -9.88 1.65
C ALA A 59 -3.13 -9.44 3.09
N GLN A 60 -1.94 -8.92 3.39
CA GLN A 60 -1.60 -8.38 4.70
C GLN A 60 -0.85 -7.07 4.53
N GLU A 61 -1.07 -6.12 5.44
CA GLU A 61 -0.27 -4.91 5.54
C GLU A 61 0.95 -5.16 6.43
N LEU A 62 2.15 -4.98 5.87
CA LEU A 62 3.41 -5.43 6.43
C LEU A 62 3.82 -4.69 7.72
N PHE A 63 3.48 -3.41 7.86
CA PHE A 63 3.93 -2.61 9.00
C PHE A 63 3.05 -2.75 10.24
N THR A 64 1.78 -3.07 10.04
CA THR A 64 0.77 -3.19 11.11
C THR A 64 0.30 -4.61 11.33
N ASN A 65 0.72 -5.57 10.50
CA ASN A 65 0.25 -6.96 10.47
C ASN A 65 -1.29 -7.05 10.40
N VAL A 66 -1.93 -6.08 9.75
CA VAL A 66 -3.37 -6.06 9.57
C VAL A 66 -3.73 -6.88 8.35
N ASP A 67 -4.57 -7.89 8.56
CA ASP A 67 -5.11 -8.72 7.50
C ASP A 67 -6.13 -7.96 6.66
N ILE A 68 -5.99 -8.06 5.34
CA ILE A 68 -6.85 -7.39 4.38
C ILE A 68 -7.64 -8.45 3.60
N PRO A 69 -8.97 -8.55 3.80
CA PRO A 69 -9.81 -9.60 3.19
C PRO A 69 -10.15 -9.30 1.71
N ARG A 70 -9.21 -8.78 0.92
CA ARG A 70 -9.40 -8.48 -0.51
C ARG A 70 -8.08 -8.45 -1.29
N PHE A 71 -8.15 -8.74 -2.59
CA PHE A 71 -7.00 -8.75 -3.51
C PHE A 71 -6.75 -7.41 -4.23
N ARG A 72 -7.71 -6.48 -4.24
CA ARG A 72 -7.65 -5.25 -5.04
C ARG A 72 -8.42 -4.11 -4.40
N LYS A 73 -8.23 -2.88 -4.92
CA LYS A 73 -8.89 -1.66 -4.44
C LYS A 73 -8.63 -1.42 -2.94
N PHE A 74 -7.35 -1.45 -2.57
CA PHE A 74 -6.90 -1.28 -1.19
C PHE A 74 -7.19 0.12 -0.64
N TYR A 75 -7.02 1.14 -1.48
CA TYR A 75 -7.10 2.53 -1.07
C TYR A 75 -8.51 3.12 -1.14
N LYS A 76 -8.82 3.96 -0.16
CA LYS A 76 -9.89 4.96 -0.19
C LYS A 76 -9.29 6.35 -0.24
N LYS A 77 -9.96 7.27 -0.93
CA LYS A 77 -9.59 8.69 -1.00
C LYS A 77 -10.34 9.44 0.09
N ASP A 78 -9.65 10.28 0.86
CA ASP A 78 -10.30 11.16 1.84
C ASP A 78 -10.77 12.49 1.22
N ASN A 79 -11.44 13.31 2.02
CA ASN A 79 -12.00 14.60 1.59
C ASN A 79 -10.94 15.62 1.13
N GLN A 80 -9.67 15.42 1.49
CA GLN A 80 -8.54 16.26 1.08
C GLN A 80 -7.74 15.60 -0.07
N GLY A 81 -8.26 14.51 -0.60
CA GLY A 81 -7.76 13.80 -1.76
C GLY A 81 -6.52 12.94 -1.50
N TYR A 82 -6.28 12.52 -0.27
CA TYR A 82 -5.21 11.59 0.08
C TYR A 82 -5.74 10.15 0.09
N TYR A 83 -4.92 9.23 -0.41
CA TYR A 83 -5.23 7.80 -0.40
C TYR A 83 -4.76 7.14 0.89
N TYR A 84 -5.57 6.25 1.43
CA TYR A 84 -5.27 5.48 2.65
C TYR A 84 -5.96 4.12 2.63
N ILE A 85 -5.42 3.17 3.39
CA ILE A 85 -6.04 1.85 3.58
C ILE A 85 -6.92 1.94 4.84
N PRO A 86 -8.25 1.77 4.73
CA PRO A 86 -9.16 1.98 5.86
C PRO A 86 -8.98 0.98 7.01
N GLU A 87 -8.45 -0.21 6.73
CA GLU A 87 -8.13 -1.23 7.73
C GLU A 87 -6.94 -0.83 8.61
N VAL A 88 -6.04 0.01 8.09
CA VAL A 88 -4.87 0.47 8.82
C VAL A 88 -5.28 1.66 9.70
N LYS A 89 -5.17 1.48 11.01
CA LYS A 89 -5.54 2.53 11.97
C LYS A 89 -4.66 3.77 11.78
N LYS A 90 -5.28 4.95 11.87
CA LYS A 90 -4.56 6.22 12.00
C LYS A 90 -3.83 6.23 13.35
N LYS A 91 -2.62 6.78 13.38
CA LYS A 91 -1.98 7.18 14.64
C LYS A 91 -2.74 8.34 15.26
#